data_AF-A0A0D5NMI2-F1
#
_entry.id   AF-A0A0D5NMI2-F1
#
_cell.length_a   1.000
_cell.length_b   1.000
_cell.length_c   1.000
_cell.angle_alpha   90.00
_cell.angle_beta   90.00
_cell.angle_gamma   90.00
#
_symmetry.space_group_name_H-M   'P 1'
#
loop_
_entity.id
_entity.type
_entity.pdbx_description
1 polymer ?
#
loop_
_entity_poly.entity_id
_entity_poly.type
_entity_poly.pdbx_seq_one_letter_code
_entity_poly.pdbx_strand_id
1 'polypeptide(L)'
;MANKYLRVSFLLIMIIVALGSVFGWLKYKENKNFMIELLLHKPISKNDIKDTKASKVIYKSMGSGMAKVEHVEINITEEEINKLISWFNSVPVNSVHEVGSVEGSIIAGIVLDMRSGSEVRIQYNSINIYVTRNDIKGKGIYIKYIIEHDYIREFFEGLTKGYYFGRDKVA
;
A
#
# COMPACT_ATOMS: atom_id res chain seq x y z
N MET A 1 -61.97 6.62 22.03
CA MET A 1 -60.68 6.28 22.66
C MET A 1 -59.82 5.32 21.84
N ALA A 2 -60.37 4.29 21.19
CA ALA A 2 -59.61 3.27 20.44
C ALA A 2 -58.67 3.80 19.33
N ASN A 3 -59.07 4.84 18.59
CA ASN A 3 -58.29 5.39 17.47
C ASN A 3 -56.99 6.10 17.91
N LYS A 4 -56.93 6.58 19.17
CA LYS A 4 -55.73 7.24 19.72
C LYS A 4 -54.64 6.21 20.06
N TYR A 5 -55.04 5.07 20.64
CA TYR A 5 -54.12 3.97 20.96
C TYR A 5 -53.58 3.29 19.70
N LEU A 6 -54.40 3.16 18.65
CA LEU A 6 -53.98 2.62 17.36
C LEU A 6 -52.90 3.50 16.70
N ARG A 7 -53.08 4.82 16.74
CA ARG A 7 -52.09 5.79 16.20
C ARG A 7 -50.79 5.80 16.99
N VAL A 8 -50.86 5.70 18.32
CA VAL A 8 -49.68 5.64 19.20
C VAL A 8 -48.90 4.34 18.98
N SER A 9 -49.60 3.21 18.85
CA SER A 9 -48.98 1.91 18.55
C SER A 9 -48.28 1.89 17.19
N PHE A 10 -48.92 2.45 16.16
CA PHE A 10 -48.32 2.56 14.81
C PHE A 10 -47.06 3.44 14.81
N LEU A 11 -47.08 4.57 15.53
CA LEU A 11 -45.91 5.44 15.70
C LEU A 11 -44.74 4.73 16.38
N LEU A 12 -45.01 3.93 17.41
CA LEU A 12 -44.00 3.12 18.10
C LEU A 12 -43.36 2.08 17.18
N ILE A 13 -44.16 1.37 16.38
CA ILE A 13 -43.66 0.39 15.41
C ILE A 13 -42.75 1.07 14.38
N MET A 14 -43.16 2.23 13.84
CA MET A 14 -42.34 2.98 12.89
C MET A 14 -41.00 3.44 13.49
N ILE A 15 -40.98 3.85 14.77
CA ILE A 15 -39.74 4.21 15.47
C ILE A 15 -38.84 2.99 15.63
N ILE A 16 -39.38 1.83 16.01
CA ILE A 16 -38.61 0.58 16.16
C ILE A 16 -38.00 0.16 14.82
N VAL A 17 -38.77 0.23 13.72
CA VAL A 17 -38.26 -0.07 12.38
C VAL A 17 -37.16 0.91 11.97
N ALA A 18 -37.36 2.22 12.18
CA ALA A 18 -36.36 3.23 11.87
C ALA A 18 -35.05 3.03 12.66
N LEU A 19 -35.16 2.75 13.97
CA LEU A 19 -34.00 2.45 14.81
C LEU A 19 -33.29 1.16 14.36
N GLY A 20 -34.05 0.12 14.00
CA GLY A 20 -33.50 -1.12 13.45
C GLY A 20 -32.76 -0.91 12.13
N SER A 21 -33.31 -0.10 11.24
CA SER A 21 -32.66 0.27 9.97
C SER A 21 -31.39 1.09 10.18
N VAL A 22 -31.41 2.07 11.08
CA VAL A 22 -30.22 2.87 11.41
C VAL A 22 -29.14 2.01 12.05
N PHE A 23 -29.50 1.15 13.02
CA PHE A 23 -28.55 0.25 13.68
C PHE A 23 -27.95 -0.76 12.70
N GLY A 24 -28.77 -1.36 11.83
CA GLY A 24 -28.31 -2.25 10.77
C GLY A 24 -27.36 -1.55 9.79
N TRP A 25 -27.66 -0.31 9.41
CA TRP A 25 -26.79 0.49 8.53
C TRP A 25 -25.45 0.84 9.19
N LEU A 26 -25.45 1.20 10.48
CA LEU A 26 -24.21 1.47 11.22
C LEU A 26 -23.32 0.24 11.32
N LYS A 27 -23.89 -0.93 11.64
CA LYS A 27 -23.14 -2.20 11.70
C LYS A 27 -22.61 -2.62 10.33
N TYR A 28 -23.39 -2.42 9.27
CA TYR A 28 -22.92 -2.66 7.90
C TYR A 28 -21.72 -1.78 7.53
N LYS A 29 -21.77 -0.48 7.88
CA LYS A 29 -20.67 0.46 7.61
C LYS A 29 -19.40 0.08 8.38
N GLU A 30 -19.55 -0.27 9.66
CA GLU A 30 -18.45 -0.72 10.53
C GLU A 30 -17.77 -1.98 9.96
N ASN A 31 -18.55 -3.01 9.62
CA ASN A 31 -18.02 -4.24 9.02
C ASN A 31 -17.37 -4.00 7.65
N LYS A 32 -17.92 -3.11 6.83
CA LYS A 32 -17.34 -2.79 5.52
C LYS A 32 -15.96 -2.14 5.66
N ASN A 33 -15.81 -1.21 6.61
CA ASN A 33 -14.53 -0.55 6.87
C ASN A 33 -13.50 -1.56 7.40
N PHE A 34 -13.90 -2.42 8.34
CA PHE A 34 -13.05 -3.50 8.85
C PHE A 34 -12.60 -4.47 7.75
N MET A 35 -13.51 -4.87 6.86
CA MET A 35 -13.16 -5.73 5.72
C MET A 35 -12.22 -5.03 4.73
N ILE A 36 -12.34 -3.71 4.55
CA ILE A 36 -11.42 -2.94 3.69
C ILE A 36 -10.02 -2.86 4.32
N GLU A 37 -9.92 -2.66 5.63
CA GLU A 37 -8.64 -2.71 6.36
C GLU A 37 -8.00 -4.10 6.27
N LEU A 38 -8.77 -5.17 6.48
CA LEU A 38 -8.32 -6.56 6.31
C LEU A 38 -7.84 -6.89 4.90
N LEU A 39 -8.33 -6.19 3.88
CA LEU A 39 -8.02 -6.44 2.48
C LEU A 39 -6.93 -5.53 1.92
N LEU A 40 -6.39 -4.59 2.70
CA LEU A 40 -5.41 -3.60 2.21
C LEU A 40 -4.13 -4.26 1.67
N HIS A 41 -3.70 -5.33 2.33
CA HIS A 41 -2.48 -6.07 2.02
C HIS A 41 -2.78 -7.47 1.48
N LYS A 42 -3.45 -7.52 0.33
CA LYS A 42 -3.74 -8.79 -0.36
C LYS A 42 -2.44 -9.45 -0.85
N PRO A 43 -2.24 -10.77 -0.62
CA PRO A 43 -1.08 -11.49 -1.15
C PRO A 43 -0.95 -11.38 -2.67
N ILE A 44 0.30 -11.39 -3.14
CA ILE A 44 0.67 -11.39 -4.56
C ILE A 44 1.06 -12.82 -4.96
N SER A 45 0.45 -13.32 -6.02
CA SER A 45 0.86 -14.58 -6.64
C SER A 45 1.86 -14.30 -7.76
N LYS A 46 2.95 -15.07 -7.82
CA LYS A 46 3.94 -14.98 -8.91
C LYS A 46 3.32 -15.22 -10.29
N ASN A 47 2.31 -16.09 -10.37
CA ASN A 47 1.62 -16.38 -11.63
C ASN A 47 0.82 -15.19 -12.16
N ASP A 48 0.41 -14.27 -11.27
CA ASP A 48 -0.34 -13.07 -11.64
C ASP A 48 0.58 -11.95 -12.16
N ILE A 49 1.90 -12.09 -12.03
CA ILE A 49 2.87 -11.11 -12.48
C ILE A 49 3.18 -11.36 -13.96
N LYS A 50 3.08 -10.30 -14.76
CA LYS A 50 3.43 -10.28 -16.18
C LYS A 50 4.88 -9.82 -16.38
N ASP A 51 5.27 -8.75 -15.71
CA ASP A 51 6.58 -8.11 -15.86
C ASP A 51 7.01 -7.43 -14.55
N THR A 52 8.30 -7.22 -14.38
CA THR A 52 8.87 -6.58 -13.19
C THR A 52 9.92 -5.57 -13.59
N LYS A 53 9.78 -4.33 -13.11
CA LYS A 53 10.74 -3.25 -13.36
C LYS A 53 11.26 -2.73 -12.04
N ALA A 54 12.57 -2.59 -11.93
CA ALA A 54 13.18 -2.04 -10.74
C ALA A 54 14.04 -0.84 -11.09
N SER A 55 14.05 0.16 -10.23
CA SER A 55 14.90 1.33 -10.41
C SER A 55 15.38 1.88 -9.09
N LYS A 56 16.50 2.58 -9.12
CA LYS A 56 17.00 3.40 -8.03
C LYS A 56 17.38 4.78 -8.50
N VAL A 57 17.47 5.68 -7.54
CA VAL A 57 18.06 7.00 -7.69
C VAL A 57 19.55 6.91 -7.44
N ILE A 58 20.32 7.53 -8.33
CA ILE A 58 21.75 7.77 -8.18
C ILE A 58 21.99 9.27 -8.23
N TYR A 59 22.77 9.76 -7.26
CA TYR A 59 23.25 11.13 -7.25
C TYR A 59 24.66 11.15 -7.84
N LYS A 60 24.93 12.06 -8.78
CA LYS A 60 26.26 12.28 -9.38
C LYS A 60 26.70 13.72 -9.09
N SER A 61 27.87 13.89 -8.47
CA SER A 61 28.47 15.23 -8.33
C SER A 61 28.81 15.77 -9.70
N MET A 62 28.42 17.01 -9.96
CA MET A 62 28.82 17.76 -11.15
C MET A 62 29.91 18.80 -10.85
N GLY A 63 30.49 18.76 -9.63
CA GLY A 63 31.37 19.83 -9.13
C GLY A 63 30.59 21.05 -8.65
N SER A 64 31.28 21.99 -7.99
CA SER A 64 30.72 23.28 -7.51
C SER A 64 29.45 23.16 -6.62
N GLY A 65 29.31 22.07 -5.87
CA GLY A 65 28.16 21.83 -4.99
C GLY A 65 26.87 21.42 -5.70
N MET A 66 26.93 21.15 -7.02
CA MET A 66 25.78 20.69 -7.80
C MET A 66 25.76 19.16 -7.89
N ALA A 67 24.56 18.58 -7.77
CA ALA A 67 24.32 17.15 -7.95
C ALA A 67 23.27 16.92 -9.04
N LYS A 68 23.55 15.98 -9.93
CA LYS A 68 22.57 15.45 -10.88
C LYS A 68 21.90 14.23 -10.27
N VAL A 69 20.58 14.19 -10.33
CA VAL A 69 19.77 13.04 -9.93
C VAL A 69 19.46 12.23 -11.19
N GLU A 70 19.82 10.95 -11.18
CA GLU A 70 19.53 10.01 -12.27
C GLU A 70 18.73 8.83 -11.75
N HIS A 71 17.68 8.45 -12.47
CA HIS A 71 16.97 7.21 -12.24
C HIS A 71 17.57 6.13 -13.12
N VAL A 72 18.06 5.07 -12.50
CA VAL A 72 18.73 3.95 -13.20
C VAL A 72 17.94 2.69 -12.95
N GLU A 73 17.66 1.97 -14.04
CA GLU A 73 17.03 0.65 -13.99
C GLU A 73 18.01 -0.36 -13.38
N ILE A 74 17.49 -1.26 -12.54
CA ILE A 74 18.25 -2.33 -11.90
C ILE A 74 17.73 -3.64 -12.45
N ASN A 75 18.64 -4.53 -12.81
CA ASN A 75 18.27 -5.90 -13.10
C ASN A 75 18.06 -6.65 -11.78
N ILE A 76 16.85 -7.17 -11.56
CA ILE A 76 16.52 -8.01 -10.41
C ILE A 76 16.25 -9.42 -10.92
N THR A 77 16.89 -10.40 -10.31
CA THR A 77 16.75 -11.80 -10.67
C THR A 77 15.37 -12.33 -10.28
N GLU A 78 14.95 -13.42 -10.94
CA GLU A 78 13.69 -14.08 -10.59
C GLU A 78 13.70 -14.60 -9.14
N GLU A 79 14.85 -15.06 -8.63
CA GLU A 79 15.02 -15.50 -7.25
C GLU A 79 14.78 -14.36 -6.25
N GLU A 80 15.34 -13.18 -6.52
CA GLU A 80 15.13 -11.98 -5.70
C GLU A 80 13.68 -11.51 -5.72
N ILE A 81 13.01 -11.56 -6.88
CA ILE A 81 11.57 -11.28 -6.98
C ILE A 81 10.76 -12.29 -6.16
N ASN A 82 11.09 -13.58 -6.21
CA ASN A 82 10.39 -14.62 -5.45
C ASN A 82 10.57 -14.41 -3.93
N LYS A 83 11.78 -14.05 -3.48
CA LYS A 83 12.05 -13.68 -2.08
C LYS A 83 11.24 -12.45 -1.67
N LEU A 84 11.25 -11.39 -2.49
CA LEU A 84 10.48 -10.18 -2.23
C LEU A 84 8.99 -10.47 -2.09
N ILE A 85 8.40 -11.28 -2.98
CA ILE A 85 6.99 -11.67 -2.92
C ILE A 85 6.71 -12.50 -1.65
N SER A 86 7.60 -13.43 -1.32
CA SER A 86 7.47 -14.23 -0.09
C SER A 86 7.45 -13.35 1.16
N TRP A 87 8.36 -12.38 1.25
CA TRP A 87 8.42 -11.42 2.36
C TRP A 87 7.24 -10.47 2.38
N PHE A 88 6.80 -10.00 1.21
CA PHE A 88 5.62 -9.17 1.08
C PHE A 88 4.41 -9.92 1.63
N ASN A 89 4.20 -11.15 1.20
CA ASN A 89 3.06 -11.95 1.65
C ASN A 89 3.13 -12.35 3.14
N SER A 90 4.29 -12.25 3.80
CA SER A 90 4.44 -12.51 5.24
C SER A 90 4.24 -11.28 6.12
N VAL A 91 4.03 -10.08 5.56
CA VAL A 91 3.76 -8.87 6.35
C VAL A 91 2.46 -9.05 7.13
N PRO A 92 2.49 -8.94 8.47
CA PRO A 92 1.30 -9.09 9.28
C PRO A 92 0.41 -7.85 9.14
N VAL A 93 -0.91 -8.03 9.21
CA VAL A 93 -1.91 -6.97 8.95
C VAL A 93 -1.72 -5.76 9.87
N ASN A 94 -1.26 -5.96 11.10
CA ASN A 94 -1.02 -4.88 12.06
C ASN A 94 0.21 -4.02 11.75
N SER A 95 1.09 -4.45 10.84
CA SER A 95 2.26 -3.70 10.34
C SER A 95 1.97 -2.97 9.02
N VAL A 96 0.70 -2.80 8.68
CA VAL A 96 0.24 -2.14 7.47
C VAL A 96 -0.54 -0.89 7.83
N HIS A 97 -0.14 0.26 7.29
CA HIS A 97 -0.74 1.56 7.62
C HIS A 97 -1.14 2.32 6.35
N GLU A 98 -2.44 2.52 6.12
CA GLU A 98 -2.94 3.30 4.98
C GLU A 98 -2.47 4.76 5.06
N VAL A 99 -2.03 5.32 3.94
CA VAL A 99 -1.57 6.72 3.85
C VAL A 99 -2.21 7.42 2.66
N GLY A 100 -2.43 8.73 2.76
CA GLY A 100 -2.98 9.52 1.64
C GLY A 100 -1.98 9.74 0.50
N SER A 101 -0.69 9.78 0.82
CA SER A 101 0.39 10.11 -0.11
C SER A 101 1.71 9.43 0.27
N VAL A 102 2.58 9.28 -0.73
CA VAL A 102 3.97 8.91 -0.51
C VAL A 102 4.72 10.17 -0.12
N GLU A 103 5.44 10.13 1.01
CA GLU A 103 6.22 11.25 1.52
C GLU A 103 7.72 11.01 1.38
N GLY A 104 8.48 12.10 1.22
CA GLY A 104 9.92 12.08 1.02
C GLY A 104 10.35 11.62 -0.37
N SER A 105 11.66 11.63 -0.60
CA SER A 105 12.25 11.22 -1.89
C SER A 105 12.39 9.70 -1.95
N ILE A 106 11.70 9.08 -2.92
CA ILE A 106 11.90 7.66 -3.22
C ILE A 106 13.29 7.45 -3.80
N ILE A 107 14.05 6.56 -3.19
CA ILE A 107 15.43 6.22 -3.56
C ILE A 107 15.54 4.91 -4.33
N ALA A 108 14.54 4.02 -4.18
CA ALA A 108 14.44 2.78 -4.93
C ALA A 108 12.98 2.34 -5.04
N GLY A 109 12.65 1.60 -6.08
CA GLY A 109 11.32 1.03 -6.23
C GLY A 109 11.27 -0.11 -7.22
N ILE A 110 10.29 -0.97 -7.00
CA ILE A 110 9.96 -2.13 -7.83
C ILE A 110 8.50 -2.01 -8.24
N VAL A 111 8.25 -2.16 -9.52
CA VAL A 111 6.93 -2.18 -10.13
C VAL A 111 6.67 -3.59 -10.62
N LEU A 112 5.56 -4.17 -10.16
CA LEU A 112 5.03 -5.45 -10.60
C LEU A 112 3.84 -5.16 -11.51
N ASP A 113 4.03 -5.36 -12.81
CA ASP A 113 2.98 -5.26 -13.80
C ASP A 113 2.18 -6.57 -13.75
N MET A 114 0.91 -6.51 -13.39
CA MET A 114 0.05 -7.68 -13.23
C MET A 114 -0.59 -8.08 -14.57
N ARG A 115 -0.89 -9.37 -14.76
CA ARG A 115 -1.58 -9.90 -15.96
C ARG A 115 -2.97 -9.32 -16.16
N SER A 116 -3.64 -8.93 -15.08
CA SER A 116 -4.92 -8.21 -15.07
C SER A 116 -4.83 -6.79 -15.66
N GLY A 117 -3.61 -6.27 -15.88
CA GLY A 117 -3.36 -4.88 -16.29
C GLY A 117 -3.33 -3.89 -15.11
N SER A 118 -3.34 -4.40 -13.87
CA SER A 118 -3.11 -3.61 -12.66
C SER A 118 -1.62 -3.54 -12.31
N GLU A 119 -1.26 -2.67 -11.37
CA GLU A 119 0.12 -2.44 -10.91
C GLU A 119 0.20 -2.63 -9.39
N VAL A 120 1.27 -3.26 -8.93
CA VAL A 120 1.72 -3.16 -7.53
C VAL A 120 3.12 -2.56 -7.51
N ARG A 121 3.27 -1.41 -6.85
CA ARG A 121 4.51 -0.66 -6.75
C ARG A 121 4.99 -0.64 -5.32
N ILE A 122 6.19 -1.13 -5.07
CA ILE A 122 6.85 -1.17 -3.76
C ILE A 122 8.02 -0.19 -3.81
N GLN A 123 8.04 0.82 -2.95
CA GLN A 123 8.99 1.94 -3.01
C GLN A 123 9.63 2.19 -1.66
N TYR A 124 10.90 2.57 -1.66
CA TYR A 124 11.67 2.84 -0.46
C TYR A 124 12.20 4.27 -0.46
N ASN A 125 12.11 4.96 0.67
CA ASN A 125 12.60 6.34 0.85
C ASN A 125 13.73 6.46 1.91
N SER A 126 14.40 5.35 2.26
CA SER A 126 15.32 5.19 3.41
C SER A 126 14.69 5.05 4.80
N ILE A 127 13.41 5.40 4.96
CA ILE A 127 12.71 5.34 6.25
C ILE A 127 11.53 4.36 6.17
N ASN A 128 10.70 4.51 5.16
CA ASN A 128 9.44 3.78 4.97
C ASN A 128 9.49 2.96 3.68
N ILE A 129 8.78 1.83 3.70
CA ILE A 129 8.45 1.05 2.50
C ILE A 129 7.00 1.35 2.15
N TYR A 130 6.80 2.09 1.07
CA TYR A 130 5.46 2.39 0.55
C TYR A 130 5.04 1.32 -0.45
N VAL A 131 3.77 0.97 -0.40
CA VAL A 131 3.12 0.15 -1.41
C VAL A 131 2.00 0.97 -2.03
N THR A 132 2.02 1.11 -3.34
CA THR A 132 0.93 1.68 -4.13
C THR A 132 0.37 0.59 -5.02
N ARG A 133 -0.93 0.33 -4.96
CA ARG A 133 -1.56 -0.73 -5.78
C ARG A 133 -2.98 -0.40 -6.18
N ASN A 134 -3.40 -0.88 -7.35
CA ASN A 134 -4.74 -0.65 -7.91
C ASN A 134 -5.48 -1.95 -8.28
N ASP A 135 -5.00 -3.09 -7.79
CA ASP A 135 -5.54 -4.43 -8.04
C ASP A 135 -6.59 -4.88 -6.99
N ILE A 136 -6.90 -4.04 -5.99
CA ILE A 136 -7.82 -4.37 -4.88
C ILE A 136 -9.16 -3.62 -4.96
N LYS A 137 -9.17 -2.27 -4.97
CA LYS A 137 -10.40 -1.45 -4.85
C LYS A 137 -11.13 -1.20 -6.18
N GLY A 138 -10.67 -1.80 -7.29
CA GLY A 138 -11.25 -1.65 -8.64
C GLY A 138 -10.40 -0.79 -9.58
N LYS A 139 -10.67 -0.88 -10.89
CA LYS A 139 -9.87 -0.19 -11.93
C LYS A 139 -9.80 1.32 -11.67
N GLY A 140 -8.60 1.86 -11.60
CA GLY A 140 -8.33 3.31 -11.47
C GLY A 140 -8.26 3.84 -10.04
N ILE A 141 -8.55 3.03 -9.02
CA ILE A 141 -8.41 3.45 -7.61
C ILE A 141 -7.09 2.93 -7.06
N TYR A 142 -6.18 3.86 -6.77
CA TYR A 142 -4.91 3.55 -6.13
C TYR A 142 -5.06 3.60 -4.61
N ILE A 143 -4.60 2.54 -3.96
CA ILE A 143 -4.42 2.47 -2.51
C ILE A 143 -2.94 2.67 -2.23
N LYS A 144 -2.63 3.44 -1.19
CA LYS A 144 -1.26 3.65 -0.72
C LYS A 144 -1.18 3.28 0.74
N TYR A 145 -0.14 2.57 1.12
CA TYR A 145 0.12 2.23 2.51
C TYR A 145 1.61 2.04 2.75
N ILE A 146 1.99 2.07 4.02
CA ILE A 146 3.31 1.70 4.49
C ILE A 146 3.26 0.27 5.01
N ILE A 147 4.32 -0.48 4.78
CA ILE A 147 4.58 -1.77 5.43
C ILE A 147 5.85 -1.69 6.26
N GLU A 148 5.86 -2.39 7.39
CA GLU A 148 7.06 -2.60 8.21
C GLU A 148 7.53 -4.05 8.08
N HIS A 149 8.71 -4.26 7.47
CA HIS A 149 9.30 -5.58 7.32
C HIS A 149 10.80 -5.50 7.08
N ASP A 150 11.58 -6.05 8.02
CA ASP A 150 13.05 -5.90 8.05
C ASP A 150 13.72 -6.47 6.80
N TYR A 151 13.35 -7.67 6.34
CA TYR A 151 13.96 -8.25 5.14
C TYR A 151 13.69 -7.45 3.86
N ILE A 152 12.53 -6.78 3.76
CA ILE A 152 12.24 -5.93 2.59
C ILE A 152 13.07 -4.66 2.67
N ARG A 153 13.22 -4.09 3.87
CA ARG A 153 14.09 -2.93 4.11
C ARG A 153 15.54 -3.26 3.75
N GLU A 154 16.08 -4.34 4.30
CA GLU A 154 17.45 -4.80 4.02
C GLU A 154 17.68 -5.07 2.53
N PHE A 155 16.69 -5.62 1.85
CA PHE A 155 16.74 -5.83 0.40
C PHE A 155 16.88 -4.50 -0.36
N PHE A 156 16.06 -3.48 -0.06
CA PHE A 156 16.20 -2.16 -0.67
C PHE A 156 17.47 -1.44 -0.27
N GLU A 157 17.92 -1.58 0.98
CA GLU A 157 19.22 -1.07 1.42
C GLU A 157 20.35 -1.71 0.62
N GLY A 158 20.29 -3.02 0.38
CA GLY A 158 21.20 -3.75 -0.51
C GLY A 158 21.24 -3.16 -1.93
N LEU A 159 20.08 -2.91 -2.55
CA LEU A 159 19.97 -2.31 -3.88
C LEU A 159 20.58 -0.89 -3.96
N THR A 160 20.57 -0.17 -2.85
CA THR A 160 20.99 1.24 -2.76
C THR A 160 22.41 1.43 -2.19
N LYS A 161 23.07 0.37 -1.70
CA LYS A 161 24.46 0.42 -1.24
C LYS A 161 25.38 1.02 -2.31
N GLY A 162 26.18 2.02 -1.89
CA GLY A 162 27.21 2.64 -2.71
C GLY A 162 26.80 3.89 -3.52
N TYR A 163 25.56 4.39 -3.41
CA TYR A 163 25.06 5.44 -4.31
C TYR A 163 24.38 6.66 -3.62
N TYR A 164 24.61 6.85 -2.30
CA TYR A 164 24.10 8.01 -1.54
C TYR A 164 25.08 9.18 -1.53
N PHE A 165 24.57 10.40 -1.73
CA PHE A 165 25.27 11.61 -1.30
C PHE A 165 24.96 11.89 0.18
N GLY A 166 25.80 11.34 1.08
CA GLY A 166 25.89 11.63 2.52
C GLY A 166 24.83 10.96 3.40
N ARG A 167 25.14 10.29 4.52
CA ARG A 167 26.32 10.39 5.41
C ARG A 167 27.37 9.29 5.15
N ASP A 168 28.52 9.73 4.63
CA ASP A 168 29.82 9.06 4.43
C ASP A 168 29.91 7.95 3.36
N LYS A 169 30.89 7.95 2.44
CA LYS A 169 32.21 8.60 2.41
C LYS A 169 32.52 9.29 1.07
N VAL A 170 32.88 10.57 1.15
CA VAL A 170 33.98 11.11 0.32
C VAL A 170 35.24 10.85 1.14
N ALA A 171 36.20 10.13 0.53
CA ALA A 171 37.56 9.80 1.00
C ALA A 171 37.84 9.91 2.51
#